data_AF-A0A1B6GDG6-F1
#
_entry.id   AF-A0A1B6GDG6-F1
#
_cell.length_a   1.000
_cell.length_b   1.000
_cell.length_c   1.000
_cell.angle_alpha   90.00
_cell.angle_beta   90.00
_cell.angle_gamma   90.00
#
_symmetry.space_group_name_H-M   'P 1'
#
loop_
_entity.id
_entity.type
_entity.pdbx_description
1 polymer ?
#
loop_
_entity_poly.entity_id
_entity_poly.type
_entity_poly.pdbx_seq_one_letter_code
_entity_poly.pdbx_strand_id
1 'polypeptide(L)'
;FKSNNVDEAYNFLNITLRLALNAACPQKMTRTKPKKKLTAISSEEMLNLKKDYLKALQDEILQGTEEAKARTAAKKKNYDLKLKQTKREATADYINKAT
;
A
#
# COMPACT_ATOMS: atom_id res chain seq x y z
N PHE A 1 -19.58 32.21 -24.27
CA PHE A 1 -20.20 31.57 -23.11
C PHE A 1 -19.60 32.18 -21.84
N LYS A 2 -20.32 33.08 -21.18
CA LYS A 2 -19.89 33.71 -19.93
C LYS A 2 -20.87 33.25 -18.85
N SER A 3 -20.41 32.36 -17.97
CA SER A 3 -21.16 31.99 -16.77
C SER A 3 -20.97 33.11 -15.74
N ASN A 4 -22.05 33.60 -15.14
CA ASN A 4 -22.00 34.58 -14.06
C ASN A 4 -21.74 33.95 -12.69
N ASN A 5 -21.66 32.61 -12.64
CA ASN A 5 -21.42 31.82 -11.45
C ASN A 5 -20.11 31.04 -11.60
N VAL A 6 -19.18 31.24 -10.65
CA VAL A 6 -17.86 30.60 -10.66
C VAL A 6 -17.99 29.08 -10.64
N ASP A 7 -18.99 28.56 -9.91
CA ASP A 7 -19.21 27.12 -9.79
C ASP A 7 -19.65 26.49 -11.11
N GLU A 8 -20.57 27.15 -11.83
CA GLU A 8 -21.01 26.72 -13.16
C GLU A 8 -19.87 26.76 -14.19
N ALA A 9 -19.02 27.79 -14.13
CA ALA A 9 -17.86 27.91 -15.02
C ALA A 9 -16.85 26.78 -14.77
N TYR A 10 -16.59 26.47 -13.50
CA TYR A 10 -15.71 25.39 -13.09
C TYR A 10 -16.25 24.02 -13.51
N ASN A 11 -17.54 23.77 -13.26
CA ASN A 11 -18.19 22.52 -13.62
C ASN A 11 -18.14 22.28 -15.13
N PHE A 12 -18.41 23.30 -15.93
CA PHE A 12 -18.32 23.20 -17.39
C PHE A 12 -16.92 22.87 -17.88
N LEU A 13 -15.90 23.54 -17.34
CA LEU A 13 -14.49 23.28 -17.68
C LEU A 13 -14.10 21.84 -17.30
N ASN A 14 -14.47 21.39 -16.11
CA ASN A 14 -14.18 20.06 -15.61
C ASN A 14 -14.83 18.97 -16.47
N ILE A 15 -16.08 19.17 -16.90
CA ILE A 15 -16.77 18.26 -17.83
C ILE A 15 -16.02 18.20 -19.17
N THR A 16 -15.69 19.35 -19.74
CA THR A 16 -15.02 19.44 -21.05
C THR A 16 -13.65 18.77 -21.01
N LEU A 17 -12.88 19.03 -19.96
CA LEU A 17 -11.56 18.43 -19.76
C LEU A 17 -11.64 16.90 -19.63
N ARG A 18 -12.60 16.39 -18.84
CA ARG A 18 -12.81 14.93 -18.69
C ARG A 18 -13.18 14.27 -20.01
N LEU A 19 -14.06 14.88 -20.79
CA LEU A 19 -14.44 14.37 -22.11
C LEU A 19 -13.25 14.31 -23.05
N ALA A 20 -12.45 15.38 -23.10
CA ALA A 20 -11.25 15.42 -23.93
C ALA A 20 -10.22 14.36 -23.52
N LEU A 21 -9.99 14.18 -22.21
CA LEU A 21 -9.08 13.15 -21.69
C LEU A 21 -9.57 11.74 -22.00
N ASN A 22 -10.87 11.46 -21.83
CA ASN A 22 -11.45 10.16 -22.16
C ASN A 22 -11.41 9.87 -23.66
N ALA A 23 -11.57 10.89 -24.51
CA ALA A 23 -11.49 10.74 -25.96
C ALA A 23 -10.04 10.54 -26.44
N ALA A 24 -9.07 11.26 -25.87
CA ALA A 24 -7.67 11.20 -26.27
C ALA A 24 -6.92 9.99 -25.68
N CYS A 25 -7.34 9.47 -24.53
CA CYS A 25 -6.66 8.38 -23.85
C CYS A 25 -7.44 7.07 -23.97
N PRO A 26 -6.96 6.06 -24.72
CA PRO A 26 -7.59 4.75 -24.73
C PRO A 26 -7.58 4.16 -23.32
N GLN A 27 -8.76 3.76 -22.82
CA GLN A 27 -8.88 3.12 -21.52
C GLN A 27 -8.14 1.79 -21.54
N LYS A 28 -6.94 1.74 -20.96
CA LYS A 28 -6.13 0.53 -20.90
C LYS A 28 -6.83 -0.51 -20.04
N MET A 29 -7.50 -1.46 -20.69
CA MET A 29 -8.04 -2.67 -20.07
C MET A 29 -6.87 -3.56 -19.61
N THR A 30 -6.31 -3.26 -18.45
CA THR A 30 -5.28 -4.15 -17.87
C THR A 30 -5.96 -5.37 -17.28
N ARG A 31 -5.59 -6.56 -17.74
CA ARG A 31 -6.04 -7.81 -17.11
C ARG A 31 -5.34 -7.93 -15.76
N THR A 32 -6.03 -7.58 -14.69
CA THR A 32 -5.57 -7.84 -13.32
C THR A 32 -5.58 -9.36 -13.11
N LYS A 33 -4.41 -10.00 -13.21
CA LYS A 33 -4.27 -11.38 -12.75
C LYS A 33 -4.62 -11.38 -11.25
N PRO A 34 -5.52 -12.26 -10.78
CA PRO A 34 -5.79 -12.38 -9.36
C PRO A 34 -4.47 -12.75 -8.69
N LYS A 35 -3.97 -11.86 -7.83
CA LYS A 35 -2.79 -12.17 -7.02
C LYS A 35 -3.20 -13.30 -6.08
N LYS A 36 -2.56 -14.47 -6.18
CA LYS A 36 -2.64 -15.49 -5.12
C LYS A 36 -2.19 -14.80 -3.83
N LYS A 37 -3.13 -14.53 -2.92
CA LYS A 37 -2.80 -14.01 -1.60
C LYS A 37 -1.97 -15.09 -0.91
N LEU A 38 -0.73 -14.77 -0.55
CA LEU A 38 0.08 -15.66 0.27
C LEU A 38 -0.56 -15.68 1.66
N THR A 39 -1.38 -16.69 1.93
CA THR A 39 -2.16 -16.82 3.18
C THR A 39 -1.25 -16.77 4.42
N ALA A 40 -0.03 -17.30 4.30
CA ALA A 40 0.98 -17.29 5.36
C ALA A 40 1.35 -15.88 5.88
N ILE A 41 1.29 -14.84 5.04
CA ILE A 41 1.67 -13.46 5.43
C ILE A 41 0.57 -12.77 6.25
N SER A 42 -0.65 -13.32 6.29
CA SER A 42 -1.82 -12.71 6.93
C SER A 42 -2.07 -13.19 8.37
N SER A 43 -1.10 -13.88 8.99
CA SER A 43 -1.21 -14.27 10.40
C SER A 43 -1.41 -13.03 11.30
N GLU A 44 -2.21 -13.18 12.35
CA GLU A 44 -2.51 -12.11 13.31
C GLU A 44 -1.23 -11.55 13.95
N GLU A 45 -0.25 -12.41 14.23
CA GLU A 45 1.06 -12.02 14.77
C GLU A 45 1.82 -11.07 13.81
N MET A 46 1.78 -11.36 12.50
CA MET A 46 2.41 -10.54 11.46
C MET A 46 1.72 -9.18 11.32
N LEU A 47 0.39 -9.16 11.44
CA LEU A 47 -0.38 -7.92 11.43
C LEU A 47 -0.07 -7.06 12.65
N ASN A 48 0.12 -7.67 13.82
CA ASN A 48 0.49 -6.96 15.05
C ASN A 48 1.90 -6.37 14.94
N LEU A 49 2.90 -7.14 14.48
CA LEU A 49 4.25 -6.64 14.23
C LEU A 49 4.27 -5.48 13.22
N LYS A 50 3.44 -5.57 12.17
CA LYS A 50 3.28 -4.48 11.19
C LYS A 50 2.68 -3.24 11.84
N LYS A 51 1.62 -3.38 12.64
CA LYS A 51 0.99 -2.26 13.35
C LYS A 51 1.99 -1.59 14.29
N ASP A 52 2.78 -2.37 15.03
CA ASP A 52 3.76 -1.86 15.99
C ASP A 52 4.88 -1.08 15.30
N TYR A 53 5.35 -1.56 14.15
CA TYR A 53 6.30 -0.83 13.32
C TYR A 53 5.71 0.49 12.80
N LEU A 54 4.50 0.45 12.24
CA LEU A 54 3.85 1.66 11.71
C LEU A 54 3.59 2.70 12.80
N LYS A 55 3.21 2.27 14.00
CA LYS A 55 3.03 3.15 15.15
C LYS A 55 4.35 3.83 15.54
N ALA A 56 5.44 3.07 15.67
CA ALA A 56 6.74 3.65 15.97
C ALA A 56 7.25 4.59 14.87
N LEU A 57 7.01 4.26 13.60
CA LEU A 57 7.34 5.14 12.48
C LEU A 57 6.56 6.46 12.56
N GLN A 58 5.28 6.41 12.91
CA GLN A 58 4.48 7.61 13.09
C GLN A 58 4.99 8.45 14.28
N ASP A 59 5.34 7.80 15.39
CA ASP A 59 5.91 8.47 16.56
C ASP A 59 7.27 9.12 16.23
N GLU A 60 8.11 8.47 15.41
CA GLU A 60 9.37 9.04 14.91
C GLU A 60 9.15 10.25 14.01
N ILE A 61 8.17 10.19 13.09
CA ILE A 61 7.83 11.33 12.24
C ILE A 61 7.36 12.53 13.08
N LEU A 62 6.60 12.27 14.15
CA LEU A 62 6.08 13.31 15.04
C LEU A 62 7.14 13.90 15.98
N GLN A 63 7.99 13.06 16.57
CA GLN A 63 8.96 13.48 17.59
C GLN A 63 10.31 13.89 17.01
N GLY A 64 10.75 13.25 15.91
CA GLY A 64 12.05 13.49 15.27
C GLY A 64 13.27 13.12 16.11
N THR A 65 13.11 12.46 17.27
CA THR A 65 14.19 12.16 18.21
C THR A 65 15.00 10.91 17.83
N GLU A 66 16.28 10.91 18.19
CA GLU A 66 17.19 9.77 17.98
C GLU A 66 16.68 8.48 18.65
N GLU A 67 16.06 8.59 19.82
CA GLU A 67 15.45 7.44 20.50
C GLU A 67 14.27 6.86 19.71
N ALA A 68 13.44 7.71 19.10
CA ALA A 68 12.34 7.25 18.27
C ALA A 68 12.85 6.51 17.03
N LYS A 69 13.92 7.01 16.39
CA LYS A 69 14.59 6.31 15.28
C LYS A 69 15.11 4.93 15.69
N ALA A 70 15.77 4.83 16.84
CA ALA A 70 16.29 3.55 17.35
C ALA A 70 15.15 2.55 17.61
N ARG A 71 14.03 3.01 18.20
CA ARG A 71 12.83 2.20 18.43
C ARG A 71 12.20 1.73 17.11
N THR A 72 12.06 2.61 16.12
CA THR A 72 11.55 2.24 14.79
C THR A 72 12.45 1.24 14.09
N ALA A 73 13.77 1.43 14.13
CA ALA A 73 14.73 0.52 13.52
C ALA A 73 14.64 -0.89 14.12
N ALA A 74 14.52 -1.00 15.45
CA ALA A 74 14.36 -2.27 16.13
C ALA A 74 13.04 -2.97 15.73
N LYS A 75 11.91 -2.25 15.74
CA LYS A 75 10.61 -2.83 15.34
C LYS A 75 10.55 -3.22 13.87
N LYS A 76 11.16 -2.42 12.99
CA LYS A 76 11.29 -2.73 11.56
C LYS A 76 12.09 -4.01 11.35
N LYS A 77 13.24 -4.14 12.03
CA LYS A 77 14.09 -5.33 11.95
C LYS A 77 13.32 -6.60 12.35
N ASN A 78 12.54 -6.54 13.43
CA ASN A 78 11.74 -7.67 13.89
C ASN A 78 10.66 -8.06 12.87
N TYR A 79 9.96 -7.07 12.31
CA TYR A 79 8.98 -7.30 11.26
C TYR A 79 9.61 -7.94 9.99
N ASP A 80 10.73 -7.40 9.53
CA ASP A 80 11.42 -7.89 8.33
C ASP A 80 11.96 -9.33 8.53
N LEU A 81 12.48 -9.65 9.72
CA LEU A 81 12.93 -11.01 10.06
C LEU A 81 11.76 -12.00 10.02
N LYS A 82 10.64 -11.67 10.66
CA LYS A 82 9.45 -12.52 10.66
C LYS A 82 8.93 -12.74 9.23
N LEU A 83 8.84 -11.67 8.43
CA LEU A 83 8.43 -11.76 7.03
C LEU A 83 9.35 -12.69 6.21
N LYS A 84 10.67 -12.63 6.44
CA LYS A 84 11.64 -13.49 5.78
C LYS A 84 11.46 -14.95 6.18
N GLN A 85 11.25 -15.22 7.48
CA GLN A 85 11.00 -16.56 8.00
C GLN A 85 9.71 -17.16 7.40
N THR A 86 8.60 -16.43 7.47
CA THR A 86 7.31 -16.89 6.95
C THR A 86 7.35 -17.20 5.45
N LYS A 87 8.11 -16.44 4.65
CA LYS A 87 8.31 -16.74 3.23
C LYS A 87 9.09 -18.03 3.00
N ARG A 88 10.12 -18.29 3.81
CA ARG A 88 10.91 -19.53 3.75
C ARG A 88 10.05 -20.73 4.10
N GLU A 89 9.30 -20.65 5.19
CA GLU A 89 8.35 -21.68 5.63
C GLU A 89 7.30 -21.97 4.55
N ALA A 90 6.64 -20.94 4.00
CA ALA A 90 5.65 -21.10 2.94
C ALA A 90 6.24 -21.75 1.66
N THR A 91 7.52 -21.50 1.38
CA THR A 91 8.22 -22.12 0.24
C THR A 91 8.55 -23.59 0.53
N ALA A 92 9.03 -23.91 1.73
CA ALA A 92 9.28 -25.28 2.17
C ALA A 92 7.98 -26.11 2.16
N ASP A 93 6.89 -25.57 2.68
CA ASP A 93 5.57 -26.20 2.65
C ASP A 93 5.08 -26.48 1.23
N TYR A 94 5.33 -25.55 0.30
CA TYR A 94 4.97 -25.73 -1.10
C TYR A 94 5.77 -26.85 -1.76
N ILE A 95 7.08 -26.92 -1.49
CA ILE A 95 7.95 -27.99 -1.99
C ILE A 95 7.48 -29.35 -1.44
N ASN A 96 7.27 -29.44 -0.13
CA ASN A 96 6.85 -30.69 0.53
C ASN A 96 5.49 -31.21 0.04
N LYS A 97 4.57 -30.32 -0.32
CA LYS A 97 3.24 -30.69 -0.87
C LYS A 97 3.28 -31.08 -2.35
N ALA A 98 4.38 -30.79 -3.05
CA ALA A 98 4.54 -31.09 -4.47
C ALA A 98 5.26 -32.42 -4.73
N THR A 99 5.96 -32.96 -3.73
CA THR A 99 6.46 -34.35 -3.65
C THR A 99 5.42 -35.29 -3.07
#